data_AF-A0A9X6VVF4-F1
#
_entry.id   AF-A0A9X6VVF4-F1
#
_cell.length_a   1.000
_cell.length_b   1.000
_cell.length_c   1.000
_cell.angle_alpha   90.00
_cell.angle_beta   90.00
_cell.angle_gamma   90.00
#
_symmetry.space_group_name_H-M   'P 1'
#
loop_
_entity.id
_entity.type
_entity.pdbx_description
1 polymer ?
#
loop_
_entity_poly.entity_id
_entity_poly.type
_entity_poly.pdbx_seq_one_letter_code
_entity_poly.pdbx_strand_id
1 'polypeptide(L)'
;MDIKDLIQKIKERKILLQALNPEIGTKVMGWSIETSMDGLNDYYEDGSLNGGFWVEDIQRGFSIDDSNTFKPSENMKHTWMVIERMMEHYNCSFSLNSTELNNFKCEFRFGNEIVEYIDPCQCVAICVASLKVLSVLDGQQNNDRRDE
;
A
#
# COMPACT_ATOMS: atom_id res chain seq x y z
N MET A 1 8.45 30.56 -3.39
CA MET A 1 7.71 29.61 -2.53
C MET A 1 7.76 30.16 -1.12
N ASP A 2 6.61 30.47 -0.52
CA ASP A 2 6.54 31.04 0.84
C ASP A 2 6.88 29.96 1.89
N ILE A 3 7.43 30.35 3.04
CA ILE A 3 7.74 29.45 4.16
C ILE A 3 6.45 28.77 4.65
N LYS A 4 5.32 29.47 4.63
CA LYS A 4 4.01 28.90 4.98
C LYS A 4 3.60 27.77 4.03
N ASP A 5 3.80 27.95 2.73
CA ASP A 5 3.54 26.92 1.72
C ASP A 5 4.45 25.70 1.93
N LEU A 6 5.71 25.92 2.27
CA LEU A 6 6.66 24.85 2.53
C LEU A 6 6.26 24.02 3.77
N ILE A 7 5.90 24.69 4.86
CA ILE A 7 5.44 24.02 6.08
C ILE A 7 4.18 23.20 5.82
N GLN A 8 3.25 23.74 5.02
CA GLN A 8 2.02 23.03 4.67
C GLN A 8 2.32 21.77 3.85
N LYS A 9 3.16 21.86 2.82
CA LYS A 9 3.60 20.69 2.02
C LYS A 9 4.29 19.62 2.87
N ILE A 10 5.11 20.00 3.84
CA ILE A 10 5.77 19.06 4.75
C ILE A 10 4.73 18.34 5.63
N LYS A 11 3.74 19.07 6.16
CA LYS A 11 2.66 18.48 6.95
C LYS A 11 1.84 17.48 6.13
N GLU A 12 1.45 17.85 4.91
CA GLU A 12 0.71 16.99 3.99
C GLU A 12 1.49 15.71 3.66
N ARG A 13 2.79 15.84 3.34
CA ARG A 13 3.63 14.67 3.08
C ARG A 13 3.77 13.77 4.31
N LYS A 14 3.89 14.34 5.50
CA LYS A 14 3.94 13.55 6.74
C LYS A 14 2.64 12.76 6.96
N ILE A 15 1.48 13.40 6.78
CA ILE A 15 0.17 12.75 6.92
C ILE A 15 0.03 11.62 5.90
N LEU A 16 0.40 11.87 4.64
CA LEU A 16 0.40 10.86 3.59
C LEU A 16 1.27 9.65 3.97
N LEU A 17 2.51 9.86 4.41
CA LEU A 17 3.41 8.78 4.78
C LEU A 17 2.90 7.97 5.99
N GLN A 18 2.24 8.63 6.95
CA GLN A 18 1.62 7.96 8.10
C GLN A 18 0.46 7.04 7.68
N ALA A 19 -0.35 7.47 6.71
CA ALA A 19 -1.48 6.69 6.22
C ALA A 19 -1.09 5.59 5.22
N LEU A 20 0.07 5.72 4.56
CA LEU A 20 0.43 4.87 3.43
C LEU A 20 0.66 3.40 3.79
N ASN A 21 1.41 3.11 4.85
CA ASN A 21 1.72 1.72 5.22
C ASN A 21 0.46 0.91 5.61
N PRO A 22 -0.45 1.43 6.45
CA PRO A 22 -1.71 0.76 6.75
C PRO A 22 -2.59 0.55 5.51
N GLU A 23 -2.66 1.55 4.64
CA GLU A 23 -3.47 1.48 3.42
C GLU A 23 -2.95 0.39 2.46
N ILE A 24 -1.63 0.23 2.36
CA ILE A 24 -1.02 -0.85 1.57
C ILE A 24 -1.31 -2.21 2.18
N GLY A 25 -1.14 -2.36 3.50
CA GLY A 25 -1.42 -3.62 4.18
C GLY A 25 -2.86 -4.06 3.98
N THR A 26 -3.82 -3.15 4.20
CA THR A 26 -5.25 -3.46 4.01
C THR A 26 -5.61 -3.70 2.56
N LYS A 27 -5.34 -2.74 1.67
CA LYS A 27 -5.90 -2.77 0.31
C LYS A 27 -5.11 -3.64 -0.64
N VAL A 28 -3.78 -3.56 -0.61
CA VAL A 28 -2.95 -4.30 -1.56
C VAL A 28 -2.71 -5.72 -1.07
N MET A 29 -2.28 -5.87 0.19
CA MET A 29 -1.99 -7.19 0.74
C MET A 29 -3.28 -7.95 1.07
N GLY A 30 -4.38 -7.25 1.37
CA GLY A 30 -5.62 -7.89 1.85
C GLY A 30 -5.47 -8.35 3.30
N TRP A 31 -4.69 -7.61 4.10
CA TRP A 31 -4.43 -7.94 5.48
C TRP A 31 -5.34 -7.15 6.42
N SER A 32 -5.81 -7.83 7.46
CA SER A 32 -6.48 -7.19 8.59
C SER A 32 -5.46 -6.44 9.45
N ILE A 33 -5.83 -5.24 9.93
CA ILE A 33 -4.98 -4.41 10.79
C ILE A 33 -5.62 -4.26 12.17
N GLU A 34 -4.85 -4.53 13.22
CA GLU A 34 -5.18 -4.15 14.59
C GLU A 34 -4.20 -3.07 15.06
N THR A 35 -4.73 -1.90 15.47
CA THR A 35 -3.91 -0.82 16.02
C THR A 35 -3.89 -0.95 17.54
N SER A 36 -2.72 -1.22 18.11
CA SER A 36 -2.53 -1.28 19.56
C SER A 36 -2.68 0.09 20.22
N MET A 37 -2.88 0.12 21.54
CA MET A 37 -3.03 1.37 22.30
C MET A 37 -1.82 2.31 22.19
N ASP A 38 -0.64 1.78 21.85
CA ASP A 38 0.60 2.54 21.66
C ASP A 38 0.74 3.11 20.24
N GLY A 39 -0.27 2.93 19.39
CA GLY A 39 -0.33 3.44 18.01
C GLY A 39 0.47 2.61 17.00
N LEU A 40 0.84 1.37 17.35
CA LEU A 40 1.50 0.43 16.46
C LEU A 40 0.46 -0.44 15.75
N ASN A 41 0.74 -0.81 14.49
CA ASN A 41 -0.17 -1.62 13.69
C ASN A 41 0.37 -3.03 13.55
N ASP A 42 -0.46 -3.99 13.89
CA ASP A 42 -0.25 -5.42 13.67
C ASP A 42 -1.04 -5.85 12.43
N TYR A 43 -0.38 -6.58 11.53
CA TYR A 43 -0.96 -6.98 10.24
C TYR A 43 -1.12 -8.51 10.19
N TYR A 44 -2.28 -8.98 9.72
CA TYR A 44 -2.60 -10.39 9.65
C TYR A 44 -3.17 -10.76 8.28
N GLU A 45 -2.79 -11.93 7.75
CA GLU A 45 -3.36 -12.45 6.50
C GLU A 45 -4.72 -13.12 6.76
N ASP A 46 -5.75 -12.72 6.00
CA ASP A 46 -7.09 -13.31 6.08
C ASP A 46 -7.05 -14.81 5.70
N GLY A 47 -7.90 -15.63 6.32
CA GLY A 47 -7.87 -17.09 6.15
C GLY A 47 -6.69 -17.81 6.83
N SER A 48 -5.89 -17.14 7.65
CA SER A 48 -4.85 -17.79 8.45
C SER A 48 -5.38 -18.25 9.82
N LEU A 49 -4.84 -19.36 10.32
CA LEU A 49 -5.08 -19.86 11.68
C LEU A 49 -3.95 -19.39 12.61
N ASN A 50 -4.29 -18.67 13.68
CA ASN A 50 -3.35 -18.31 14.74
C ASN A 50 -3.85 -18.82 16.09
N GLY A 51 -3.01 -19.56 16.83
CA GLY A 51 -3.37 -20.09 18.14
C GLY A 51 -4.60 -21.01 18.18
N GLY A 52 -4.96 -21.63 17.04
CA GLY A 52 -6.14 -22.49 16.93
C GLY A 52 -7.46 -21.76 16.65
N PHE A 53 -7.41 -20.45 16.40
CA PHE A 53 -8.55 -19.63 15.98
C PHE A 53 -8.29 -19.04 14.60
N TRP A 54 -9.35 -18.87 13.81
CA TRP A 54 -9.26 -18.14 12.55
C TRP A 54 -9.00 -16.67 12.85
N VAL A 55 -8.05 -16.05 12.15
CA VAL A 55 -7.73 -14.62 12.31
C VAL A 55 -9.00 -13.75 12.20
N GLU A 56 -9.94 -14.13 11.34
CA GLU A 56 -11.25 -13.48 11.18
C GLU A 56 -12.15 -13.54 12.44
N ASP A 57 -11.97 -14.56 13.29
CA ASP A 57 -12.69 -14.75 14.55
C ASP A 57 -11.97 -14.07 15.74
N ILE A 58 -10.68 -13.75 15.59
CA ILE A 58 -9.85 -13.11 16.63
C ILE A 58 -10.01 -11.59 16.53
N GLN A 59 -11.21 -11.08 16.83
CA GLN A 59 -11.40 -9.65 17.18
C GLN A 59 -10.98 -9.34 18.63
N ARG A 60 -10.21 -10.23 19.27
CA ARG A 60 -9.93 -10.17 20.71
C ARG A 60 -8.46 -10.43 20.97
N GLY A 61 -7.68 -9.37 20.81
CA GLY A 61 -6.56 -8.99 21.67
C GLY A 61 -5.75 -10.15 22.22
N PHE A 62 -4.77 -10.61 21.43
CA PHE A 62 -3.56 -11.23 21.95
C PHE A 62 -2.39 -10.88 21.02
N SER A 63 -1.48 -10.07 21.55
CA SER A 63 -0.17 -9.78 20.96
C SER A 63 0.72 -11.02 21.06
N ILE A 64 1.17 -11.58 19.94
CA ILE A 64 2.36 -12.43 19.92
C ILE A 64 3.16 -12.18 18.63
N ASP A 65 4.40 -11.74 18.88
CA ASP A 65 5.63 -11.75 18.08
C ASP A 65 5.72 -11.02 16.73
N ASP A 66 6.35 -9.84 16.81
CA ASP A 66 7.10 -9.12 15.76
C ASP A 66 6.37 -8.67 14.48
N SER A 67 5.06 -8.43 14.54
CA SER A 67 4.32 -7.61 13.56
C SER A 67 4.70 -6.12 13.56
N ASN A 68 5.64 -5.73 14.41
CA ASN A 68 6.35 -4.47 14.28
C ASN A 68 7.13 -4.45 12.96
N THR A 69 6.61 -3.68 12.00
CA THR A 69 7.30 -2.96 10.92
C THR A 69 7.00 -3.35 9.47
N PHE A 70 5.80 -3.81 9.09
CA PHE A 70 5.41 -3.67 7.69
C PHE A 70 5.34 -2.16 7.32
N LYS A 71 6.41 -1.70 6.69
CA LYS A 71 6.70 -0.29 6.36
C LYS A 71 7.10 -0.15 4.89
N PRO A 72 6.23 -0.53 3.95
CA PRO A 72 6.55 -0.53 2.53
C PRO A 72 6.86 0.87 1.96
N SER A 73 6.51 1.97 2.64
CA SER A 73 6.89 3.33 2.25
C SER A 73 8.34 3.70 2.58
N GLU A 74 8.99 2.92 3.44
CA GLU A 74 10.33 3.22 4.00
C GLU A 74 11.33 2.07 3.75
N ASN A 75 10.85 0.83 3.65
CA ASN A 75 11.68 -0.37 3.57
C ASN A 75 11.46 -1.11 2.25
N MET A 76 12.50 -1.14 1.41
CA MET A 76 12.44 -1.74 0.08
C MET A 76 12.13 -3.24 0.09
N LYS A 77 12.49 -3.99 1.15
CA LYS A 77 12.11 -5.40 1.28
C LYS A 77 10.59 -5.54 1.38
N HIS A 78 9.95 -4.68 2.18
CA HIS A 78 8.50 -4.66 2.32
C HIS A 78 7.83 -4.11 1.06
N THR A 79 8.42 -3.09 0.43
CA THR A 79 7.96 -2.60 -0.88
C THR A 79 8.00 -3.70 -1.94
N TRP A 80 9.02 -4.57 -1.92
CA TRP A 80 9.12 -5.67 -2.87
C TRP A 80 7.98 -6.68 -2.72
N MET A 81 7.57 -6.98 -1.48
CA MET A 81 6.38 -7.81 -1.22
C MET A 81 5.11 -7.22 -1.86
N VAL A 82 4.99 -5.88 -1.86
CA VAL A 82 3.88 -5.19 -2.55
C VAL A 82 3.95 -5.42 -4.05
N ILE A 83 5.14 -5.32 -4.67
CA ILE A 83 5.33 -5.57 -6.10
C ILE A 83 4.94 -7.00 -6.45
N GLU A 84 5.45 -7.98 -5.70
CA GLU A 84 5.13 -9.40 -5.90
C GLU A 84 3.62 -9.64 -5.79
N ARG A 85 2.97 -9.07 -4.77
CA ARG A 85 1.52 -9.13 -4.62
C ARG A 85 0.79 -8.55 -5.84
N MET A 86 1.20 -7.37 -6.33
CA MET A 86 0.62 -6.75 -7.54
C MET A 86 0.79 -7.63 -8.79
N MET A 87 1.95 -8.27 -8.95
CA MET A 87 2.23 -9.12 -10.10
C MET A 87 1.45 -10.44 -10.05
N GLU A 88 1.43 -11.11 -8.90
CA GLU A 88 0.85 -12.44 -8.76
C GLU A 88 -0.68 -12.43 -8.65
N HIS A 89 -1.22 -11.49 -7.88
CA HIS A 89 -2.66 -11.49 -7.55
C HIS A 89 -3.47 -10.56 -8.42
N TYR A 90 -2.88 -9.43 -8.84
CA TYR A 90 -3.55 -8.44 -9.68
C TYR A 90 -3.06 -8.49 -11.14
N ASN A 91 -2.27 -9.51 -11.50
CA ASN A 91 -1.77 -9.76 -12.86
C ASN A 91 -1.14 -8.53 -13.52
N CYS A 92 -0.42 -7.73 -12.73
CA CYS A 92 0.26 -6.54 -13.20
C CYS A 92 1.66 -6.87 -13.71
N SER A 93 2.14 -6.12 -14.69
CA SER A 93 3.58 -5.96 -14.93
C SER A 93 4.09 -4.69 -14.24
N PHE A 94 5.36 -4.70 -13.83
CA PHE A 94 5.97 -3.63 -13.04
C PHE A 94 7.21 -3.05 -13.75
N SER A 95 7.37 -1.73 -13.65
CA SER A 95 8.60 -1.02 -14.06
C SER A 95 8.89 0.13 -13.10
N LEU A 96 10.17 0.34 -12.80
CA LEU A 96 10.67 1.46 -12.03
C LEU A 96 11.84 2.11 -12.76
N ASN A 97 11.74 3.39 -13.08
CA ASN A 97 12.79 4.13 -13.78
C ASN A 97 13.16 5.39 -13.02
N SER A 98 14.46 5.71 -12.97
CA SER A 98 14.93 7.03 -12.54
C SER A 98 14.63 8.07 -13.61
N THR A 99 14.13 9.23 -13.19
CA THR A 99 13.93 10.40 -14.05
C THR A 99 15.13 11.35 -13.94
N GLU A 100 15.29 12.26 -14.90
CA GLU A 100 16.36 13.26 -14.93
C GLU A 100 16.37 14.21 -13.71
N LEU A 101 15.26 14.27 -12.95
CA LEU A 101 15.08 15.15 -11.80
C LEU A 101 15.32 14.45 -10.45
N ASN A 102 16.06 13.34 -10.42
CA ASN A 102 16.28 12.51 -9.22
C ASN A 102 14.98 11.97 -8.59
N ASN A 103 13.91 11.84 -9.37
CA ASN A 103 12.68 11.17 -8.94
C ASN A 103 12.62 9.77 -9.54
N PHE A 104 11.80 8.91 -8.94
CA PHE A 104 11.50 7.58 -9.43
C PHE A 104 10.11 7.55 -10.02
N LYS A 105 9.99 7.11 -11.28
CA LYS A 105 8.74 6.82 -11.95
C LYS A 105 8.42 5.34 -11.78
N CYS A 106 7.37 5.03 -11.06
CA CYS A 106 6.81 3.68 -10.96
C CYS A 106 5.65 3.54 -11.96
N GLU A 107 5.64 2.44 -12.69
CA GLU A 107 4.56 2.04 -13.60
C GLU A 107 4.08 0.63 -13.26
N PHE A 108 2.76 0.48 -13.14
CA PHE A 108 2.09 -0.82 -13.19
C PHE A 108 1.22 -0.88 -14.43
N ARG A 109 1.24 -2.01 -15.14
CA ARG A 109 0.36 -2.25 -16.30
C ARG A 109 -0.48 -3.49 -16.08
N PHE A 110 -1.78 -3.38 -16.33
CA PHE A 110 -2.73 -4.49 -16.27
C PHE A 110 -3.70 -4.36 -17.45
N GLY A 111 -3.81 -5.42 -18.26
CA GLY A 111 -4.52 -5.34 -19.53
C GLY A 111 -3.97 -4.22 -20.43
N ASN A 112 -4.84 -3.29 -20.84
CA ASN A 112 -4.48 -2.12 -21.66
C ASN A 112 -4.20 -0.85 -20.83
N GLU A 113 -4.35 -0.92 -19.51
CA GLU A 113 -4.21 0.24 -18.62
C GLU A 113 -2.77 0.38 -18.13
N ILE A 114 -2.33 1.63 -17.99
CA ILE A 114 -1.03 1.99 -17.42
C ILE A 114 -1.28 2.98 -16.29
N VAL A 115 -0.88 2.59 -15.08
CA VAL A 115 -0.93 3.44 -13.90
C VAL A 115 0.49 3.86 -13.54
N GLU A 116 0.69 5.18 -13.46
CA GLU A 116 1.99 5.75 -13.13
C GLU A 116 1.94 6.70 -11.92
N TYR A 117 3.08 6.74 -11.22
CA TYR A 117 3.32 7.72 -10.18
C TYR A 117 4.81 8.05 -10.06
N ILE A 118 5.11 9.32 -9.79
CA ILE A 118 6.48 9.84 -9.69
C ILE A 118 6.68 10.39 -8.29
N ASP A 119 7.70 9.91 -7.59
CA ASP A 119 8.09 10.43 -6.27
C ASP A 119 9.62 10.43 -6.08
N PRO A 120 10.20 11.36 -5.31
CA PRO A 120 11.62 11.32 -4.94
C PRO A 120 12.05 10.05 -4.19
N CYS A 121 11.12 9.35 -3.53
CA CYS A 121 11.38 8.09 -2.85
C CYS A 121 10.79 6.92 -3.65
N GLN A 122 11.64 5.96 -4.04
CA GLN A 122 11.23 4.75 -4.76
C GLN A 122 10.10 4.00 -4.05
N CYS A 123 10.21 3.84 -2.73
CA CYS A 123 9.26 3.06 -1.93
C CYS A 123 7.86 3.71 -1.94
N VAL A 124 7.82 5.04 -1.83
CA VAL A 124 6.58 5.82 -1.91
C VAL A 124 6.00 5.77 -3.33
N ALA A 125 6.87 5.89 -4.35
CA ALA A 125 6.46 5.81 -5.75
C ALA A 125 5.69 4.51 -6.03
N ILE A 126 6.24 3.39 -5.56
CA ILE A 126 5.68 2.05 -5.71
C ILE A 126 4.38 1.89 -4.92
N CYS A 127 4.36 2.26 -3.64
CA CYS A 127 3.17 2.13 -2.81
C CYS A 127 1.98 2.90 -3.38
N VAL A 128 2.19 4.17 -3.73
CA VAL A 128 1.09 5.01 -4.25
C VAL A 128 0.62 4.51 -5.62
N ALA A 129 1.53 4.08 -6.51
CA ALA A 129 1.14 3.49 -7.78
C ALA A 129 0.30 2.22 -7.59
N SER A 130 0.66 1.37 -6.62
CA SER A 130 -0.09 0.14 -6.29
C SER A 130 -1.52 0.45 -5.85
N LEU A 131 -1.70 1.43 -4.95
CA LEU A 131 -3.04 1.87 -4.52
C LEU A 131 -3.87 2.45 -5.67
N LYS A 132 -3.23 3.21 -6.57
CA LYS A 132 -3.92 3.75 -7.74
C LYS A 132 -4.43 2.65 -8.68
N VAL A 133 -3.69 1.55 -8.85
CA VAL A 133 -4.17 0.40 -9.64
C VAL A 133 -5.48 -0.12 -9.07
N LEU A 134 -5.55 -0.33 -7.75
CA LEU A 134 -6.77 -0.82 -7.10
C LEU A 134 -7.95 0.14 -7.30
N SER A 135 -7.73 1.45 -7.18
CA SER A 135 -8.79 2.44 -7.46
C SER A 135 -9.33 2.37 -8.90
N VAL A 136 -8.49 2.04 -9.88
CA VAL A 136 -8.92 1.86 -11.28
C VAL A 136 -9.69 0.54 -11.43
N LEU A 137 -9.22 -0.54 -10.82
CA LEU A 137 -9.91 -1.84 -10.83
C LEU A 137 -11.30 -1.76 -10.18
N ASP A 138 -11.43 -1.08 -9.04
CA ASP A 138 -12.71 -0.84 -8.37
C ASP A 138 -13.67 0.00 -9.24
N GLY A 139 -13.13 0.97 -9.99
CA GLY A 139 -13.88 1.78 -10.94
C GLY A 139 -14.45 0.96 -12.11
N GLN A 140 -13.68 -0.02 -12.60
CA GLN A 140 -14.12 -0.93 -13.67
C GLN A 140 -15.22 -1.88 -13.20
N GLN A 141 -15.05 -2.53 -12.03
CA GLN A 141 -16.06 -3.44 -11.48
C GLN A 141 -17.41 -2.76 -11.20
N ASN A 142 -17.40 -1.48 -10.84
CA ASN A 142 -18.63 -0.72 -10.60
C ASN A 142 -19.35 -0.28 -11.88
N ASN A 143 -18.66 -0.20 -13.02
CA ASN A 143 -19.28 0.09 -14.31
C ASN A 143 -19.88 -1.19 -14.92
N ASP A 144 -19.22 -2.34 -14.80
CA ASP A 144 -19.75 -3.62 -15.29
C ASP A 144 -21.07 -4.02 -14.59
N ARG A 145 -21.30 -3.56 -13.36
CA ARG A 145 -22.55 -3.80 -12.60
C ARG A 145 -23.69 -2.81 -12.87
N ARG A 146 -23.45 -1.73 -13.63
CA ARG A 146 -24.48 -0.72 -13.95
C ARG A 146 -25.20 -0.99 -15.28
N ASP A 147 -24.66 -1.89 -16.09
CA ASP A 147 -25.21 -2.29 -17.37
C ASP A 147 -26.04 -3.60 -17.31
N GLU A 148 -26.33 -4.09 -16.08
CA GLU A 148 -27.30 -5.17 -15.79
C GLU A 148 -28.61 -4.61 -15.20
#